data_AF-A0A067DH14-F1
#
_entry.id   AF-A0A067DH14-F1
#
_cell.length_a   1.000
_cell.length_b   1.000
_cell.length_c   1.000
_cell.angle_alpha   90.00
_cell.angle_beta   90.00
_cell.angle_gamma   90.00
#
_symmetry.space_group_name_H-M   'P 1'
#
loop_
_entity.id
_entity.type
_entity.pdbx_description
1 polymer ?
#
loop_
_entity_poly.entity_id
_entity_poly.type
_entity_poly.pdbx_seq_one_letter_code
_entity_poly.pdbx_strand_id
1 'polypeptide(L)'
;MSVAVVPLAAKFGWSSSFLGIVQSSFLWGYIFSSVIGGALVDKYGGKKVLAWGVALWSLSTLLTPWAATHSTASLLAVRAFFGLAEGVAMPAMSTLTSRWFPSHERASAIGICMGGFHLGNVVGLLLTPIMLSTIGISGPFILFSSLGLLWLSTWTSKVTNDPCNSPFVSKSELRLIQAGKSDSVKKRNPPSLRHLLSKLPSWTVIIANITNNWGYFVLLSWMPIYFNTVFNVNLKQAAWFSAVPWGTMAVSGYMAGKASDSLIKAGYSLTLVRKIMQSIGFIGPGVSLLCLNYAKSPAVAAVLITIALSLSSFSQAGYLLNIQIAQDFSTALQIQQEH
;
A
#
# COMPACT_ATOMS: atom_id res chain seq x y z
N MET A 1 -14.17 -0.44 -3.09
CA MET A 1 -15.16 0.64 -2.84
C MET A 1 -15.08 1.81 -3.79
N SER A 2 -13.89 2.23 -4.23
CA SER A 2 -13.70 3.39 -5.12
C SER A 2 -14.59 3.42 -6.37
N VAL A 3 -14.92 2.27 -6.96
CA VAL A 3 -15.85 2.16 -8.09
C VAL A 3 -17.30 1.97 -7.62
N ALA A 4 -17.53 1.05 -6.67
CA ALA A 4 -18.88 0.72 -6.19
C ALA A 4 -19.58 1.85 -5.41
N VAL A 5 -18.83 2.86 -4.95
CA VAL A 5 -19.38 4.01 -4.23
C VAL A 5 -20.26 4.88 -5.12
N VAL A 6 -19.97 4.95 -6.43
CA VAL A 6 -20.73 5.73 -7.41
C VAL A 6 -22.18 5.24 -7.50
N PRO A 7 -22.46 3.95 -7.81
CA PRO A 7 -23.84 3.46 -7.85
C PRO A 7 -24.50 3.41 -6.48
N LEU A 8 -23.75 3.23 -5.39
CA LEU A 8 -24.30 3.33 -4.02
C LEU A 8 -24.79 4.74 -3.72
N ALA A 9 -24.00 5.76 -4.06
CA ALA A 9 -24.40 7.15 -3.88
C ALA A 9 -25.62 7.51 -4.72
N ALA A 10 -25.69 7.04 -5.96
CA ALA A 10 -26.88 7.23 -6.80
C ALA A 10 -28.12 6.55 -6.20
N LYS A 11 -27.99 5.31 -5.69
CA LYS A 11 -29.10 4.55 -5.08
C LYS A 11 -29.64 5.20 -3.80
N PHE A 12 -28.78 5.76 -2.96
CA PHE A 12 -29.15 6.30 -1.66
C PHE A 12 -29.18 7.84 -1.62
N GLY A 13 -29.00 8.51 -2.76
CA GLY A 13 -29.02 9.98 -2.84
C GLY A 13 -27.91 10.67 -2.05
N TRP A 14 -26.72 10.08 -1.96
CA TRP A 14 -25.63 10.64 -1.15
C TRP A 14 -25.01 11.88 -1.79
N SER A 15 -24.76 12.90 -0.97
CA SER A 15 -24.02 14.09 -1.38
C SER A 15 -22.52 13.82 -1.56
N SER A 16 -21.83 14.65 -2.32
CA SER A 16 -20.36 14.58 -2.49
C SER A 16 -19.62 14.73 -1.16
N SER A 17 -20.14 15.51 -0.22
CA SER A 17 -19.58 15.64 1.12
C SER A 17 -19.69 14.33 1.91
N PHE A 18 -20.85 13.66 1.84
CA PHE A 18 -21.03 12.37 2.51
C PHE A 18 -20.17 11.27 1.88
N LEU A 19 -19.99 11.27 0.56
CA LEU A 19 -19.02 10.42 -0.13
C LEU A 19 -17.61 10.57 0.46
N GLY A 20 -17.18 11.82 0.72
CA GLY A 20 -15.91 12.09 1.37
C GLY A 20 -15.80 11.51 2.77
N ILE A 21 -16.87 11.57 3.57
CA ILE A 21 -16.93 10.95 4.91
C ILE A 21 -16.85 9.42 4.80
N VAL A 22 -17.58 8.82 3.86
CA VAL A 22 -17.57 7.36 3.61
C VAL A 22 -16.19 6.87 3.19
N GLN A 23 -15.46 7.62 2.36
CA GLN A 23 -14.07 7.29 1.99
C GLN A 23 -13.11 7.50 3.18
N SER A 24 -13.31 8.56 3.96
CA SER A 24 -12.44 8.90 5.10
C SER A 24 -12.57 7.93 6.27
N SER A 25 -13.76 7.36 6.49
CA SER A 25 -13.98 6.42 7.61
C SER A 25 -13.11 5.16 7.53
N PHE A 26 -12.74 4.72 6.33
CA PHE A 26 -11.72 3.69 6.12
C PHE A 26 -10.35 4.12 6.68
N LEU A 27 -9.92 5.36 6.38
CA LEU A 27 -8.61 5.85 6.80
C LEU A 27 -8.50 5.97 8.33
N TRP A 28 -9.59 6.26 9.04
CA TRP A 28 -9.61 6.31 10.51
C TRP A 28 -9.20 4.97 11.13
N GLY A 29 -9.76 3.86 10.62
CA GLY A 29 -9.39 2.53 11.06
C GLY A 29 -7.96 2.15 10.67
N TYR A 30 -7.56 2.52 9.46
CA TYR A 30 -6.23 2.23 8.92
C TYR A 30 -5.10 2.86 9.72
N ILE A 31 -5.26 4.11 10.15
CA ILE A 31 -4.25 4.81 10.96
C ILE A 31 -4.04 4.09 12.30
N PHE A 32 -5.14 3.71 12.97
CA PHE A 32 -5.07 3.04 14.27
C PHE A 32 -4.38 1.67 14.16
N SER A 33 -4.75 0.88 13.15
CA SER A 33 -4.15 -0.46 12.96
C SER A 33 -2.74 -0.42 12.43
N SER A 34 -2.33 0.60 11.66
CA SER A 34 -0.96 0.71 11.17
C SER A 34 0.04 0.93 12.30
N VAL A 35 -0.34 1.69 13.34
CA VAL A 35 0.49 1.92 14.53
C VAL A 35 0.56 0.68 15.41
N ILE A 36 -0.58 0.05 15.67
CA ILE A 36 -0.68 -1.10 16.58
C ILE A 36 -0.22 -2.40 15.90
N GLY A 37 -0.34 -2.47 14.58
CA GLY A 37 -0.06 -3.64 13.76
C GLY A 37 1.38 -4.12 13.89
N GLY A 38 2.35 -3.21 14.00
CA GLY A 38 3.75 -3.56 14.27
C GLY A 38 3.90 -4.32 15.58
N ALA A 39 3.39 -3.77 16.69
CA ALA A 39 3.44 -4.40 18.01
C ALA A 39 2.70 -5.75 18.05
N LEU A 40 1.56 -5.86 17.36
CA LEU A 40 0.83 -7.12 17.23
C LEU A 40 1.64 -8.17 16.47
N VAL A 41 2.27 -7.79 15.36
CA VAL A 41 3.09 -8.69 14.54
C VAL A 41 4.33 -9.15 15.30
N ASP A 42 4.96 -8.28 16.08
CA ASP A 42 6.11 -8.64 16.91
C ASP A 42 5.73 -9.65 18.00
N LYS A 43 4.56 -9.46 18.64
CA LYS A 43 4.09 -10.33 19.73
C LYS A 43 3.50 -11.66 19.25
N TYR A 44 2.68 -11.63 18.19
CA TYR A 44 1.87 -12.78 17.77
C TYR A 44 2.36 -13.43 16.46
N GLY A 45 3.31 -12.81 15.77
CA GLY A 45 3.85 -13.26 14.49
C GLY A 45 3.02 -12.79 13.29
N GLY A 46 3.69 -12.58 12.15
CA GLY A 46 3.07 -12.08 10.92
C GLY A 46 1.98 -13.00 10.36
N LYS A 47 2.13 -14.33 10.51
CA LYS A 47 1.12 -15.31 10.03
C LYS A 47 -0.26 -15.04 10.64
N LYS A 48 -0.33 -15.00 11.97
CA LYS A 48 -1.60 -14.93 12.71
C LYS A 48 -2.26 -13.56 12.55
N VAL A 49 -1.47 -12.50 12.63
CA VAL A 49 -1.99 -11.13 12.50
C VAL A 49 -2.54 -10.89 11.10
N LEU A 50 -1.85 -11.35 10.05
CA LEU A 50 -2.35 -11.24 8.67
C LEU A 50 -3.61 -12.07 8.46
N ALA A 51 -3.69 -13.28 9.04
CA ALA A 51 -4.88 -14.13 8.95
C ALA A 51 -6.12 -13.44 9.56
N TRP A 52 -5.99 -12.86 10.76
CA TRP A 52 -7.07 -12.10 11.38
C TRP A 52 -7.43 -10.83 10.61
N GLY A 53 -6.43 -10.13 10.07
CA GLY A 53 -6.64 -8.99 9.18
C GLY A 53 -7.48 -9.39 7.97
N VAL A 54 -7.09 -10.42 7.22
CA VAL A 54 -7.84 -10.86 6.03
C VAL A 54 -9.24 -11.39 6.38
N ALA A 55 -9.41 -12.05 7.53
CA ALA A 55 -10.72 -12.48 8.00
C ALA A 55 -11.66 -11.27 8.24
N LEU A 56 -11.19 -10.28 9.00
CA LEU A 56 -11.96 -9.07 9.29
C LEU A 56 -12.22 -8.24 8.03
N TRP A 57 -11.24 -8.17 7.13
CA TRP A 57 -11.36 -7.50 5.83
C TRP A 57 -12.46 -8.15 4.98
N SER A 58 -12.45 -9.48 4.88
CA SER A 58 -13.42 -10.23 4.08
C SER A 58 -14.83 -10.12 4.67
N LEU A 59 -14.95 -10.20 5.99
CA LEU A 59 -16.23 -10.00 6.69
C LEU A 59 -16.77 -8.58 6.49
N SER A 60 -15.92 -7.56 6.64
CA SER A 60 -16.32 -6.16 6.44
C SER A 60 -16.72 -5.89 4.98
N THR A 61 -16.04 -6.54 4.02
CA THR A 61 -16.41 -6.50 2.60
C THR A 61 -17.81 -7.06 2.39
N LEU A 62 -18.09 -8.24 2.94
CA LEU A 62 -19.38 -8.92 2.79
C LEU A 62 -20.53 -8.15 3.47
N LEU A 63 -20.28 -7.56 4.64
CA LEU A 63 -21.28 -6.78 5.38
C LEU A 63 -21.57 -5.41 4.77
N THR A 64 -20.72 -4.92 3.87
CA THR A 64 -20.84 -3.56 3.32
C THR A 64 -22.19 -3.27 2.64
N PRO A 65 -22.72 -4.12 1.73
CA PRO A 65 -24.02 -3.86 1.10
C PRO A 65 -25.17 -3.82 2.11
N TRP A 66 -25.16 -4.73 3.07
CA TRP A 66 -26.16 -4.78 4.15
C TRP A 66 -26.08 -3.53 5.05
N ALA A 67 -24.87 -3.10 5.40
CA ALA A 67 -24.65 -1.91 6.20
C ALA A 67 -25.15 -0.66 5.46
N ALA A 68 -24.87 -0.56 4.16
CA ALA A 68 -25.33 0.55 3.32
C ALA A 68 -26.86 0.69 3.27
N THR A 69 -27.62 -0.41 3.36
CA THR A 69 -29.10 -0.36 3.37
C THR A 69 -29.70 -0.07 4.75
N HIS A 70 -29.00 -0.40 5.84
CA HIS A 70 -29.55 -0.29 7.20
C HIS A 70 -29.34 1.11 7.81
N SER A 71 -28.11 1.62 7.77
CA SER A 71 -27.79 2.91 8.40
C SER A 71 -26.49 3.49 7.86
N THR A 72 -26.40 4.81 7.80
CA THR A 72 -25.15 5.51 7.51
C THR A 72 -24.10 5.19 8.58
N ALA A 73 -24.50 5.09 9.86
CA ALA A 73 -23.59 4.78 10.95
C ALA A 73 -22.99 3.37 10.82
N SER A 74 -23.80 2.37 10.45
CA SER A 74 -23.31 0.99 10.25
C SER A 74 -22.36 0.92 9.05
N LEU A 75 -22.65 1.64 7.97
CA LEU A 75 -21.74 1.74 6.83
C LEU A 75 -20.38 2.33 7.22
N LEU A 76 -20.37 3.43 7.98
CA LEU A 76 -19.13 4.06 8.47
C LEU A 76 -18.36 3.14 9.42
N ALA A 77 -19.06 2.42 10.30
CA ALA A 77 -18.45 1.46 11.21
C ALA A 77 -17.80 0.28 10.44
N VAL A 78 -18.51 -0.32 9.49
CA VAL A 78 -17.97 -1.39 8.64
C VAL A 78 -16.76 -0.90 7.85
N ARG A 79 -16.76 0.37 7.40
CA ARG A 79 -15.58 0.95 6.73
C ARG A 79 -14.40 1.15 7.65
N ALA A 80 -14.62 1.60 8.88
CA ALA A 80 -13.56 1.70 9.87
C ALA A 80 -12.96 0.31 10.18
N PHE A 81 -13.78 -0.74 10.32
CA PHE A 81 -13.29 -2.11 10.50
C PHE A 81 -12.51 -2.63 9.29
N PHE A 82 -12.95 -2.29 8.08
CA PHE A 82 -12.22 -2.62 6.86
C PHE A 82 -10.83 -1.97 6.86
N GLY A 83 -10.72 -0.69 7.26
CA GLY A 83 -9.44 0.00 7.39
C GLY A 83 -8.56 -0.59 8.48
N LEU A 84 -9.15 -0.91 9.64
CA LEU A 84 -8.46 -1.59 10.74
C LEU A 84 -7.83 -2.90 10.25
N ALA A 85 -8.58 -3.69 9.49
CA ALA A 85 -8.13 -4.96 8.94
C ALA A 85 -6.97 -4.83 7.95
N GLU A 86 -6.93 -3.76 7.15
CA GLU A 86 -5.93 -3.56 6.11
C GLU A 86 -4.59 -3.05 6.67
N GLY A 87 -4.59 -2.20 7.70
CA GLY A 87 -3.36 -1.58 8.21
C GLY A 87 -2.33 -2.54 8.81
N VAL A 88 -2.69 -3.79 9.12
CA VAL A 88 -1.73 -4.80 9.60
C VAL A 88 -0.96 -5.52 8.47
N ALA A 89 -1.35 -5.32 7.21
CA ALA A 89 -0.78 -6.06 6.08
C ALA A 89 0.70 -5.74 5.83
N MET A 90 1.06 -4.44 5.83
CA MET A 90 2.44 -3.99 5.55
C MET A 90 3.44 -4.41 6.65
N PRO A 91 3.13 -4.27 7.95
CA PRO A 91 3.96 -4.83 9.02
C PRO A 91 4.11 -6.36 8.91
N ALA A 92 3.02 -7.09 8.67
CA ALA A 92 3.04 -8.55 8.58
C ALA A 92 3.91 -9.03 7.40
N MET A 93 3.78 -8.39 6.24
CA MET A 93 4.63 -8.65 5.06
C MET A 93 6.11 -8.39 5.38
N SER A 94 6.42 -7.26 6.03
CA SER A 94 7.80 -6.89 6.36
C SER A 94 8.47 -7.90 7.31
N THR A 95 7.73 -8.41 8.29
CA THR A 95 8.20 -9.41 9.26
C THR A 95 8.29 -10.82 8.66
N LEU A 96 7.33 -11.22 7.81
CA LEU A 96 7.39 -12.53 7.17
C LEU A 96 8.54 -12.60 6.17
N THR A 97 8.70 -11.57 5.33
CA THR A 97 9.81 -11.52 4.37
C THR A 97 11.18 -11.50 5.06
N SER A 98 11.33 -10.82 6.20
CA SER A 98 12.58 -10.84 6.97
C SER A 98 12.89 -12.19 7.61
N ARG A 99 11.87 -13.00 7.89
CA ARG A 99 12.04 -14.34 8.48
C ARG A 99 12.31 -15.40 7.43
N TRP A 100 11.70 -15.28 6.26
CA TRP A 100 11.70 -16.31 5.21
C TRP A 100 12.76 -16.12 4.14
N PHE A 101 13.31 -14.92 3.96
CA PHE A 101 14.32 -14.66 2.93
C PHE A 101 15.65 -14.22 3.55
N PRO A 102 16.79 -14.57 2.91
CA PRO A 102 18.08 -14.03 3.28
C PRO A 102 18.18 -12.53 2.94
N SER A 103 19.11 -11.82 3.60
CA SER A 103 19.17 -10.35 3.54
C SER A 103 19.34 -9.80 2.12
N HIS A 104 20.07 -10.52 1.25
CA HIS A 104 20.33 -10.11 -0.13
C HIS A 104 19.15 -10.37 -1.09
N GLU A 105 18.23 -11.28 -0.77
CA GLU A 105 17.02 -11.56 -1.58
C GLU A 105 15.78 -10.83 -1.06
N ARG A 106 15.82 -10.30 0.17
CA ARG A 106 14.68 -9.67 0.83
C ARG A 106 14.07 -8.52 0.02
N ALA A 107 14.90 -7.69 -0.59
CA ALA A 107 14.43 -6.57 -1.42
C ALA A 107 13.62 -7.06 -2.63
N SER A 108 14.08 -8.13 -3.29
CA SER A 108 13.39 -8.77 -4.41
C SER A 108 12.05 -9.37 -3.98
N ALA A 109 12.01 -10.05 -2.83
CA ALA A 109 10.78 -10.61 -2.28
C ALA A 109 9.72 -9.52 -1.99
N ILE A 110 10.13 -8.41 -1.36
CA ILE A 110 9.26 -7.24 -1.12
C ILE A 110 8.79 -6.65 -2.46
N GLY A 111 9.67 -6.55 -3.46
CA GLY A 111 9.34 -6.08 -4.80
C GLY A 111 8.24 -6.91 -5.47
N ILE A 112 8.31 -8.24 -5.38
CA ILE A 112 7.26 -9.15 -5.88
C ILE A 112 5.94 -8.91 -5.14
N CYS A 113 5.96 -8.76 -3.81
CA CYS A 113 4.75 -8.47 -3.03
C CYS A 113 4.11 -7.14 -3.45
N MET A 114 4.90 -6.08 -3.65
CA MET A 114 4.40 -4.79 -4.13
C MET A 114 3.85 -4.87 -5.55
N GLY A 115 4.49 -5.67 -6.42
CA GLY A 115 3.96 -5.97 -7.75
C GLY A 115 2.56 -6.59 -7.68
N GLY A 116 2.35 -7.56 -6.77
CA GLY A 116 1.04 -8.15 -6.49
C GLY A 116 0.02 -7.12 -5.99
N PHE A 117 0.43 -6.20 -5.11
CA PHE A 117 -0.44 -5.11 -4.62
C PHE A 117 -0.93 -4.19 -5.75
N HIS A 118 -0.04 -3.74 -6.63
CA HIS A 118 -0.43 -2.90 -7.77
C HIS A 118 -1.29 -3.65 -8.79
N LEU A 119 -0.96 -4.91 -9.06
CA LEU A 119 -1.78 -5.76 -9.93
C LEU A 119 -3.19 -5.95 -9.35
N GLY A 120 -3.29 -6.12 -8.03
CA GLY A 120 -4.57 -6.18 -7.31
C GLY A 120 -5.44 -4.94 -7.54
N ASN A 121 -4.85 -3.73 -7.53
CA ASN A 121 -5.59 -2.50 -7.84
C ASN A 121 -6.12 -2.50 -9.27
N VAL A 122 -5.29 -2.86 -10.25
CA VAL A 122 -5.68 -2.91 -11.67
C VAL A 122 -6.82 -3.90 -11.87
N VAL A 123 -6.64 -5.15 -11.41
CA VAL A 123 -7.66 -6.20 -11.51
C VAL A 123 -8.93 -5.79 -10.75
N GLY A 124 -8.79 -5.24 -9.54
CA GLY A 124 -9.90 -4.77 -8.73
C GLY A 124 -10.73 -3.70 -9.42
N LEU A 125 -10.06 -2.69 -9.98
CA LEU A 125 -10.71 -1.60 -10.72
C LEU A 125 -11.44 -2.10 -11.97
N LEU A 126 -10.86 -3.05 -12.71
CA LEU A 126 -11.45 -3.56 -13.95
C LEU A 126 -12.57 -4.57 -13.71
N LEU A 127 -12.44 -5.42 -12.70
CA LEU A 127 -13.40 -6.49 -12.42
C LEU A 127 -14.65 -5.99 -11.68
N THR A 128 -14.49 -4.97 -10.83
CA THR A 128 -15.62 -4.35 -10.10
C THR A 128 -16.77 -3.89 -11.02
N PRO A 129 -16.58 -3.07 -12.07
CA PRO A 129 -17.67 -2.63 -12.94
C PRO A 129 -18.32 -3.78 -13.72
N ILE A 130 -17.56 -4.83 -14.06
CA ILE A 130 -18.10 -6.01 -14.74
C ILE A 130 -19.08 -6.72 -13.79
N MET A 131 -18.66 -7.00 -12.55
CA MET A 131 -19.52 -7.63 -11.54
C MET A 131 -20.74 -6.77 -11.18
N LEU A 132 -20.59 -5.44 -11.14
CA LEU A 132 -21.70 -4.52 -10.94
C LEU A 132 -22.75 -4.64 -12.05
N SER A 133 -22.32 -4.81 -13.31
CA SER A 133 -23.24 -4.92 -14.45
C SER A 133 -23.95 -6.26 -14.56
N THR A 134 -23.35 -7.35 -14.07
CA THR A 134 -23.89 -8.72 -14.22
C THR A 134 -24.67 -9.20 -13.00
N ILE A 135 -24.16 -8.94 -11.79
CA ILE A 135 -24.71 -9.46 -10.52
C ILE A 135 -25.33 -8.33 -9.69
N GLY A 136 -25.14 -7.06 -10.10
CA GLY A 136 -25.62 -5.89 -9.38
C GLY A 136 -24.67 -5.43 -8.27
N ILE A 137 -25.16 -4.54 -7.41
CA ILE A 137 -24.34 -3.82 -6.42
C ILE A 137 -23.60 -4.76 -5.46
N SER A 138 -24.22 -5.88 -5.07
CA SER A 138 -23.61 -6.85 -4.14
C SER A 138 -22.53 -7.72 -4.79
N GLY A 139 -22.49 -7.82 -6.13
CA GLY A 139 -21.60 -8.71 -6.87
C GLY A 139 -20.12 -8.57 -6.53
N PRO A 140 -19.52 -7.35 -6.62
CA PRO A 140 -18.12 -7.15 -6.26
C PRO A 140 -17.80 -7.54 -4.81
N PHE A 141 -18.71 -7.25 -3.88
CA PHE A 141 -18.49 -7.53 -2.46
C PHE A 141 -18.48 -9.03 -2.17
N ILE A 142 -19.41 -9.78 -2.79
CA ILE A 142 -19.42 -11.24 -2.70
C ILE A 142 -18.12 -11.79 -3.30
N LEU A 143 -17.76 -11.40 -4.52
CA LEU A 143 -16.55 -11.88 -5.19
C LEU A 143 -15.28 -11.67 -4.36
N PHE A 144 -15.02 -10.45 -3.93
CA PHE A 144 -13.78 -10.14 -3.20
C PHE A 144 -13.77 -10.74 -1.79
N SER A 145 -14.92 -10.81 -1.11
CA SER A 145 -15.00 -11.50 0.19
C SER A 145 -14.75 -13.00 0.06
N SER A 146 -15.31 -13.66 -0.96
CA SER A 146 -15.09 -15.08 -1.22
C SER A 146 -13.64 -15.38 -1.57
N LEU A 147 -13.02 -14.53 -2.39
CA LEU A 147 -11.60 -14.67 -2.74
C LEU A 147 -10.69 -14.49 -1.51
N GLY A 148 -11.00 -13.52 -0.65
CA GLY A 148 -10.27 -13.31 0.61
C GLY A 148 -10.40 -14.49 1.58
N LEU A 149 -11.60 -15.06 1.73
CA LEU A 149 -11.83 -16.23 2.57
C LEU A 149 -11.16 -17.50 2.01
N LEU A 150 -11.20 -17.70 0.69
CA LEU A 150 -10.49 -18.79 0.03
C LEU A 150 -8.99 -18.67 0.26
N TRP A 151 -8.42 -17.48 0.06
CA TRP A 151 -7.02 -17.21 0.35
C TRP A 151 -6.70 -17.47 1.82
N LEU A 152 -7.53 -17.02 2.75
CA LEU A 152 -7.36 -17.24 4.19
C LEU A 152 -7.32 -18.74 4.55
N SER A 153 -8.17 -19.55 3.93
CA SER A 153 -8.15 -21.01 4.11
C SER A 153 -6.82 -21.61 3.66
N THR A 154 -6.31 -21.19 2.49
CA THR A 154 -4.99 -21.64 2.01
C THR A 154 -3.84 -21.12 2.87
N TRP A 155 -3.96 -19.90 3.40
CA TRP A 155 -2.94 -19.25 4.24
C TRP A 155 -2.79 -19.95 5.59
N THR A 156 -3.91 -20.20 6.26
CA THR A 156 -3.92 -20.82 7.59
C THR A 156 -3.37 -22.25 7.55
N SER A 157 -3.67 -22.99 6.48
CA SER A 157 -3.22 -24.37 6.27
C SER A 157 -1.76 -24.49 5.81
N LYS A 158 -1.29 -23.66 4.87
CA LYS A 158 0.02 -23.87 4.23
C LYS A 158 1.17 -23.02 4.79
N VAL A 159 0.90 -21.84 5.33
CA VAL A 159 1.96 -20.90 5.72
C VAL A 159 2.35 -21.10 7.18
N THR A 160 3.64 -20.99 7.51
CA THR A 160 4.12 -20.95 8.90
C THR A 160 4.77 -19.60 9.21
N ASN A 161 4.82 -19.25 10.50
CA ASN A 161 5.43 -17.99 10.90
C ASN A 161 6.97 -18.02 10.76
N ASP A 162 7.56 -19.20 10.97
CA ASP A 162 8.99 -19.43 10.91
C ASP A 162 9.29 -20.58 9.95
N PRO A 163 10.34 -20.47 9.11
CA PRO A 163 10.66 -21.47 8.10
C PRO A 163 11.05 -22.82 8.73
N CYS A 164 11.63 -22.82 9.94
CA CYS A 164 11.99 -24.05 10.67
C CYS A 164 10.77 -24.94 10.98
N ASN A 165 9.59 -24.33 11.11
CA ASN A 165 8.35 -25.04 11.43
C ASN A 165 7.57 -25.45 10.16
N SER A 166 8.08 -25.09 8.98
CA SER A 166 7.42 -25.38 7.71
C SER A 166 7.71 -26.82 7.26
N PRO A 167 6.69 -27.63 6.93
CA PRO A 167 6.90 -28.95 6.34
C PRO A 167 7.39 -28.87 4.88
N PHE A 168 7.28 -27.70 4.24
CA PHE A 168 7.65 -27.51 2.83
C PHE A 168 9.09 -27.02 2.63
N VAL A 169 9.80 -26.66 3.71
CA VAL A 169 11.16 -26.12 3.63
C VAL A 169 12.18 -27.24 3.80
N SER A 170 13.10 -27.36 2.84
CA SER A 170 14.17 -28.35 2.91
C SER A 170 15.27 -27.96 3.90
N LYS A 171 16.01 -28.94 4.43
CA LYS A 171 17.13 -28.67 5.35
C LYS A 171 18.24 -27.82 4.70
N SER A 172 18.47 -28.00 3.40
CA SER A 172 19.43 -27.19 2.63
C SER A 172 18.97 -25.75 2.49
N GLU A 173 17.71 -25.53 2.13
CA GLU A 173 17.11 -24.19 2.04
C GLU A 173 17.10 -23.47 3.39
N LEU A 174 16.76 -24.18 4.48
CA LEU A 174 16.79 -23.61 5.82
C LEU A 174 18.19 -23.10 6.20
N ARG A 175 19.24 -23.85 5.84
CA ARG A 175 20.63 -23.42 6.05
C ARG A 175 20.97 -22.19 5.22
N LEU A 176 20.51 -22.09 3.98
CA LEU A 176 20.71 -20.89 3.15
C LEU A 176 20.03 -19.65 3.76
N ILE A 177 18.79 -19.79 4.22
CA ILE A 177 18.05 -18.71 4.88
C ILE A 177 18.78 -18.27 6.17
N GLN A 178 19.26 -19.22 6.96
CA GLN A 178 19.98 -18.93 8.21
C GLN A 178 21.35 -18.31 7.95
N ALA A 179 22.14 -18.85 7.01
CA ALA A 179 23.45 -18.32 6.66
C ALA A 179 23.37 -16.92 6.03
N GLY A 180 22.30 -16.63 5.28
CA GLY A 180 22.06 -15.31 4.69
C GLY A 180 21.46 -14.27 5.66
N LYS A 181 21.14 -14.68 6.89
CA LYS A 181 20.90 -13.77 8.01
C LYS A 181 22.26 -13.52 8.65
N SER A 182 22.93 -12.45 8.27
CA SER A 182 24.19 -12.06 8.91
C SER A 182 24.01 -12.03 10.43
N ASP A 183 24.89 -12.71 11.17
CA ASP A 183 25.01 -12.63 12.64
C ASP A 183 25.41 -11.21 13.13
N SER A 184 25.50 -10.22 12.23
CA SER A 184 26.14 -8.92 12.47
C SER A 184 25.20 -7.74 12.77
N VAL A 185 24.05 -7.97 13.41
CA VAL A 185 23.42 -6.90 14.20
C VAL A 185 23.43 -7.38 15.64
N LYS A 186 24.51 -7.03 16.37
CA LYS A 186 24.47 -6.96 17.84
C LYS A 186 23.08 -6.43 18.21
N LYS A 187 22.37 -7.09 19.12
CA LYS A 187 21.12 -6.58 19.74
C LYS A 187 21.39 -5.20 20.34
N ARG A 188 21.50 -4.17 19.53
CA ARG A 188 21.52 -2.78 19.94
C ARG A 188 20.06 -2.43 20.15
N ASN A 189 19.76 -1.99 21.37
CA ASN A 189 18.42 -1.55 21.70
C ASN A 189 18.00 -0.51 20.65
N PRO A 190 16.82 -0.65 20.04
CA PRO A 190 16.34 0.33 19.10
C PRO A 190 16.39 1.71 19.78
N PRO A 191 16.85 2.76 19.08
CA PRO A 191 16.90 4.10 19.65
C PRO A 191 15.51 4.47 20.17
N SER A 192 15.44 5.14 21.32
CA SER A 192 14.16 5.48 21.92
C SER A 192 13.32 6.31 20.95
N LEU A 193 12.01 6.04 20.88
CA LEU A 193 11.09 6.75 19.99
C LEU A 193 11.19 8.28 20.18
N ARG A 194 11.39 8.71 21.43
CA ARG A 194 11.61 10.11 21.80
C ARG A 194 12.87 10.68 21.14
N HIS A 195 13.96 9.91 21.09
CA HIS A 195 15.19 10.34 20.45
C HIS A 195 15.01 10.48 18.94
N LEU A 196 14.34 9.50 18.29
CA LEU A 196 14.04 9.58 16.86
C LEU A 196 13.17 10.79 16.51
N LEU A 197 12.10 11.02 17.28
CA LEU A 197 11.17 12.15 17.07
C LEU A 197 11.78 13.52 17.44
N SER A 198 12.90 13.56 18.17
CA SER A 198 13.59 14.82 18.48
C SER A 198 14.39 15.39 17.31
N LYS A 199 14.67 14.59 16.27
CA LYS A 199 15.55 14.95 15.16
C LYS A 199 14.75 15.46 13.96
N LEU A 200 15.18 16.60 13.40
CA LEU A 200 14.57 17.23 12.22
C LEU A 200 14.52 16.32 10.96
N PRO A 201 15.57 15.50 10.67
CA PRO A 201 15.53 14.55 9.56
C PRO A 201 14.40 13.52 9.68
N SER A 202 14.07 13.07 10.90
CA SER A 202 12.97 12.12 11.12
C SER A 202 11.62 12.72 10.73
N TRP A 203 11.37 13.98 11.11
CA TRP A 203 10.15 14.69 10.71
C TRP A 203 10.05 14.90 9.20
N THR A 204 11.18 15.15 8.52
CA THR A 204 11.21 15.28 7.06
C THR A 204 10.74 13.99 6.38
N VAL A 205 11.22 12.84 6.87
CA VAL A 205 10.82 11.52 6.34
C VAL A 205 9.35 11.21 6.67
N ILE A 206 8.89 11.53 7.88
CA ILE A 206 7.50 11.33 8.30
C ILE A 206 6.55 12.15 7.42
N ILE A 207 6.82 13.45 7.25
CA ILE A 207 5.99 14.36 6.45
C ILE A 207 5.98 13.91 4.98
N ALA A 208 7.13 13.53 4.44
CA ALA A 208 7.22 12.98 3.09
C ALA A 208 6.36 11.73 2.94
N ASN A 209 6.44 10.79 3.88
CA ASN A 209 5.65 9.57 3.84
C ASN A 209 4.15 9.84 3.93
N ILE A 210 3.73 10.73 4.84
CA ILE A 210 2.33 11.16 4.97
C ILE A 210 1.83 11.75 3.65
N THR A 211 2.60 12.67 3.06
CA THR A 211 2.23 13.36 1.82
C THR A 211 2.08 12.37 0.66
N ASN A 212 3.01 11.42 0.54
CA ASN A 212 2.97 10.42 -0.52
C ASN A 212 1.79 9.45 -0.37
N ASN A 213 1.58 8.91 0.83
CA ASN A 213 0.44 8.02 1.11
C ASN A 213 -0.90 8.74 0.95
N TRP A 214 -1.00 9.99 1.40
CA TRP A 214 -2.20 10.79 1.23
C TRP A 214 -2.55 10.98 -0.25
N GLY A 215 -1.59 11.41 -1.07
CA GLY A 215 -1.79 11.54 -2.51
C GLY A 215 -2.18 10.22 -3.19
N TYR A 216 -1.55 9.12 -2.79
CA TYR A 216 -1.87 7.77 -3.26
C TYR A 216 -3.33 7.39 -2.96
N PHE A 217 -3.77 7.52 -1.70
CA PHE A 217 -5.14 7.15 -1.30
C PHE A 217 -6.20 8.07 -1.88
N VAL A 218 -5.90 9.37 -2.03
CA VAL A 218 -6.78 10.33 -2.71
C VAL A 218 -7.02 9.89 -4.15
N LEU A 219 -5.96 9.64 -4.91
CA LEU A 219 -6.08 9.18 -6.30
C LEU A 219 -6.78 7.81 -6.37
N LEU A 220 -6.49 6.88 -5.46
CA LEU A 220 -7.12 5.55 -5.45
C LEU A 220 -8.64 5.62 -5.21
N SER A 221 -9.08 6.56 -4.37
CA SER A 221 -10.48 6.66 -3.93
C SER A 221 -11.31 7.51 -4.89
N TRP A 222 -10.73 8.60 -5.39
CA TRP A 222 -11.46 9.64 -6.12
C TRP A 222 -11.28 9.59 -7.63
N MET A 223 -10.27 8.90 -8.17
CA MET A 223 -10.03 8.89 -9.61
C MET A 223 -11.19 8.34 -10.44
N PRO A 224 -11.83 7.19 -10.10
CA PRO A 224 -13.01 6.73 -10.83
C PRO A 224 -14.19 7.70 -10.71
N ILE A 225 -14.34 8.32 -9.53
CA ILE A 225 -15.39 9.31 -9.26
C ILE A 225 -15.16 10.54 -10.15
N TYR A 226 -13.93 11.06 -10.21
CA TYR A 226 -13.55 12.22 -11.02
C TYR A 226 -13.88 12.01 -12.51
N PHE A 227 -13.50 10.87 -13.09
CA PHE A 227 -13.85 10.59 -14.48
C PHE A 227 -15.36 10.52 -14.70
N ASN A 228 -16.08 9.87 -13.77
CA ASN A 228 -17.52 9.75 -13.89
C ASN A 228 -18.26 11.08 -13.69
N THR A 229 -17.87 11.94 -12.74
CA THR A 229 -18.60 13.16 -12.40
C THR A 229 -18.19 14.37 -13.23
N VAL A 230 -16.91 14.51 -13.57
CA VAL A 230 -16.40 15.68 -14.31
C VAL A 230 -16.55 15.49 -15.82
N PHE A 231 -16.22 14.30 -16.32
CA PHE A 231 -16.28 14.00 -17.76
C PHE A 231 -17.54 13.24 -18.17
N ASN A 232 -18.44 12.92 -17.23
CA ASN A 232 -19.68 12.18 -17.48
C ASN A 232 -19.47 10.86 -18.23
N VAL A 233 -18.28 10.25 -18.12
CA VAL A 233 -18.03 8.93 -18.72
C VAL A 233 -18.70 7.84 -17.89
N ASN A 234 -19.17 6.79 -18.55
CA ASN A 234 -19.81 5.68 -17.85
C ASN A 234 -18.83 4.98 -16.88
N LEU A 235 -19.37 4.29 -15.87
CA LEU A 235 -18.57 3.70 -14.79
C LEU A 235 -17.50 2.71 -15.28
N LYS A 236 -17.82 1.95 -16.34
CA LYS A 236 -16.88 1.00 -16.94
C LYS A 236 -15.69 1.73 -17.58
N GLN A 237 -15.94 2.80 -18.33
CA GLN A 237 -14.90 3.64 -18.92
C GLN A 237 -14.10 4.38 -17.84
N ALA A 238 -14.74 4.94 -16.82
CA ALA A 238 -14.07 5.59 -15.70
C ALA A 238 -13.09 4.63 -14.99
N ALA A 239 -13.49 3.39 -14.79
CA ALA A 239 -12.62 2.35 -14.25
C ALA A 239 -11.44 2.00 -15.17
N TRP A 240 -11.66 1.93 -16.49
CA TRP A 240 -10.58 1.73 -17.47
C TRP A 240 -9.57 2.88 -17.47
N PHE A 241 -10.04 4.13 -17.50
CA PHE A 241 -9.19 5.32 -17.38
C PHE A 241 -8.43 5.36 -16.06
N SER A 242 -8.98 4.75 -15.00
CA SER A 242 -8.31 4.66 -13.71
C SER A 242 -7.29 3.51 -13.63
N ALA A 243 -7.53 2.39 -14.31
CA ALA A 243 -6.65 1.22 -14.26
C ALA A 243 -5.31 1.46 -14.95
N VAL A 244 -5.30 2.21 -16.05
CA VAL A 244 -4.08 2.51 -16.82
C VAL A 244 -3.01 3.22 -15.97
N PRO A 245 -3.30 4.34 -15.27
CA PRO A 245 -2.36 4.99 -14.36
C PRO A 245 -1.71 4.06 -13.33
N TRP A 246 -2.50 3.17 -12.72
CA TRP A 246 -1.99 2.20 -11.73
C TRP A 246 -1.10 1.13 -12.35
N GLY A 247 -1.44 0.65 -13.55
CA GLY A 247 -0.59 -0.26 -14.31
C GLY A 247 0.74 0.37 -14.70
N THR A 248 0.71 1.63 -15.17
CA THR A 248 1.92 2.38 -15.53
C THR A 248 2.80 2.70 -14.32
N MET A 249 2.21 2.94 -13.14
CA MET A 249 2.96 3.15 -11.90
C MET A 249 3.83 1.94 -11.55
N ALA A 250 3.33 0.72 -11.73
CA ALA A 250 4.08 -0.51 -11.46
C ALA A 250 5.32 -0.62 -12.36
N VAL A 251 5.17 -0.33 -13.66
CA VAL A 251 6.28 -0.34 -14.63
C VAL A 251 7.28 0.78 -14.32
N SER A 252 6.78 1.98 -14.03
CA SER A 252 7.61 3.14 -13.68
C SER A 252 8.42 2.90 -12.41
N GLY A 253 7.87 2.21 -11.40
CA GLY A 253 8.60 1.84 -10.18
C GLY A 253 9.85 0.99 -10.46
N TYR A 254 9.74 0.02 -11.37
CA TYR A 254 10.89 -0.78 -11.80
C TYR A 254 11.94 0.06 -12.54
N MET A 255 11.50 0.95 -13.44
CA MET A 255 12.40 1.86 -14.16
C MET A 255 13.11 2.83 -13.19
N ALA A 256 12.39 3.36 -12.20
CA ALA A 256 12.95 4.23 -11.16
C ALA A 256 14.03 3.50 -10.33
N GLY A 257 13.78 2.23 -9.97
CA GLY A 257 14.78 1.38 -9.31
C GLY A 257 16.05 1.21 -10.15
N LYS A 258 15.91 0.83 -11.42
CA LYS A 258 17.05 0.72 -12.35
C LYS A 258 17.80 2.03 -12.53
N ALA A 259 17.10 3.16 -12.62
CA ALA A 259 17.70 4.47 -12.74
C ALA A 259 18.51 4.82 -11.48
N SER A 260 17.95 4.58 -10.29
CA SER A 260 18.64 4.74 -9.01
C SER A 260 19.92 3.90 -8.94
N ASP A 261 19.83 2.61 -9.28
CA ASP A 261 20.99 1.71 -9.27
C ASP A 261 22.07 2.13 -10.27
N SER A 262 21.66 2.59 -11.45
CA SER A 262 22.59 3.06 -12.49
C SER A 262 23.34 4.31 -12.05
N LEU A 263 22.67 5.25 -11.37
CA LEU A 263 23.32 6.43 -10.80
C LEU A 263 24.29 6.06 -9.68
N ILE A 264 23.93 5.10 -8.82
CA ILE A 264 24.84 4.62 -7.77
C ILE A 264 26.07 3.95 -8.41
N LYS A 265 25.89 3.11 -9.43
CA LYS A 265 26.99 2.46 -10.17
C LYS A 265 27.87 3.45 -10.94
N ALA A 266 27.32 4.57 -11.37
CA ALA A 266 28.05 5.67 -11.99
C ALA A 266 28.88 6.50 -10.98
N GLY A 267 28.85 6.16 -9.69
CA GLY A 267 29.68 6.78 -8.65
C GLY A 267 29.00 7.95 -7.92
N TYR A 268 27.73 8.24 -8.17
CA TYR A 268 27.00 9.26 -7.41
C TYR A 268 26.74 8.82 -5.97
N SER A 269 26.80 9.76 -5.02
CA SER A 269 26.55 9.46 -3.62
C SER A 269 25.09 9.04 -3.39
N LEU A 270 24.89 8.07 -2.49
CA LEU A 270 23.58 7.52 -2.17
C LEU A 270 22.58 8.61 -1.73
N THR A 271 23.05 9.60 -0.96
CA THR A 271 22.24 10.73 -0.51
C THR A 271 21.78 11.61 -1.67
N LEU A 272 22.65 11.86 -2.66
CA LEU A 272 22.30 12.67 -3.83
C LEU A 272 21.28 11.94 -4.69
N VAL A 273 21.49 10.66 -5.00
CA VAL A 273 20.56 9.86 -5.80
C VAL A 273 19.17 9.88 -5.17
N ARG A 274 19.06 9.70 -3.85
CA ARG A 274 17.78 9.77 -3.15
C ARG A 274 17.13 11.14 -3.19
N LYS A 275 17.89 12.22 -3.02
CA LYS A 275 17.35 13.58 -3.14
C LYS A 275 16.76 13.81 -4.53
N ILE A 276 17.43 13.34 -5.58
CA ILE A 276 16.93 13.41 -6.96
C ILE A 276 15.63 12.62 -7.10
N MET A 277 15.63 11.33 -6.73
CA MET A 277 14.45 10.47 -6.81
C MET A 277 13.25 11.05 -6.03
N GLN A 278 13.52 11.59 -4.84
CA GLN A 278 12.50 12.17 -3.98
C GLN A 278 11.95 13.49 -4.53
N SER A 279 12.80 14.31 -5.14
CA SER A 279 12.40 15.57 -5.79
C SER A 279 11.49 15.30 -6.99
N ILE A 280 11.86 14.32 -7.83
CA ILE A 280 11.02 13.86 -8.96
C ILE A 280 9.67 13.37 -8.43
N GLY A 281 9.70 12.54 -7.38
CA GLY A 281 8.51 11.93 -6.78
C GLY A 281 7.56 12.88 -6.05
N PHE A 282 7.95 14.12 -5.78
CA PHE A 282 7.06 15.14 -5.19
C PHE A 282 6.72 16.28 -6.15
N ILE A 283 7.72 16.84 -6.83
CA ILE A 283 7.52 17.97 -7.74
C ILE A 283 6.76 17.50 -8.98
N GLY A 284 7.13 16.34 -9.53
CA GLY A 284 6.52 15.79 -10.74
C GLY A 284 5.01 15.59 -10.61
N PRO A 285 4.51 14.83 -9.62
CA PRO A 285 3.08 14.67 -9.40
C PRO A 285 2.37 15.99 -9.10
N GLY A 286 2.99 16.89 -8.32
CA GLY A 286 2.43 18.20 -8.01
C GLY A 286 2.18 19.04 -9.27
N VAL A 287 3.18 19.15 -10.14
CA VAL A 287 3.04 19.88 -11.42
C VAL A 287 2.00 19.23 -12.32
N SER A 288 2.02 17.90 -12.46
CA SER A 288 1.07 17.18 -13.32
C SER A 288 -0.38 17.34 -12.84
N LEU A 289 -0.61 17.31 -11.52
CA LEU A 289 -1.93 17.55 -10.94
C LEU A 289 -2.37 19.02 -11.02
N LEU A 290 -1.45 19.99 -11.02
CA LEU A 290 -1.80 21.39 -11.33
C LEU A 290 -2.25 21.52 -12.79
N CYS A 291 -1.55 20.87 -13.73
CA CYS A 291 -1.93 20.83 -15.14
C CYS A 291 -3.29 20.14 -15.38
N LEU A 292 -3.71 19.22 -14.50
CA LEU A 292 -5.01 18.53 -14.58
C LEU A 292 -6.19 19.50 -14.59
N ASN A 293 -6.08 20.68 -13.97
CA ASN A 293 -7.11 21.72 -13.98
C ASN A 293 -7.45 22.25 -15.40
N TYR A 294 -6.53 22.08 -16.35
CA TYR A 294 -6.71 22.51 -17.74
C TYR A 294 -7.14 21.37 -18.68
N ALA A 295 -7.36 20.16 -18.16
CA ALA A 295 -7.75 19.01 -18.96
C ALA A 295 -9.20 19.15 -19.48
N LYS A 296 -9.36 19.24 -20.80
CA LYS A 296 -10.67 19.37 -21.47
C LYS A 296 -11.29 18.04 -21.90
N SER A 297 -10.53 16.94 -21.84
CA SER A 297 -11.00 15.61 -22.23
C SER A 297 -10.56 14.54 -21.23
N PRO A 298 -11.33 13.44 -21.09
CA PRO A 298 -10.97 12.35 -20.20
C PRO A 298 -9.64 11.70 -20.58
N ALA A 299 -9.28 11.65 -21.86
CA ALA A 299 -8.00 11.12 -22.32
C ALA A 299 -6.82 11.99 -21.83
N VAL A 300 -6.92 13.32 -21.96
CA VAL A 300 -5.87 14.23 -21.48
C VAL A 300 -5.73 14.14 -19.97
N ALA A 301 -6.84 14.10 -19.24
CA ALA A 301 -6.83 13.92 -17.79
C ALA A 301 -6.19 12.59 -17.37
N ALA A 302 -6.49 11.49 -18.08
CA ALA A 302 -5.88 10.19 -17.83
C ALA A 302 -4.36 10.21 -18.06
N VAL A 303 -3.88 10.86 -19.13
CA VAL A 303 -2.45 11.02 -19.40
C VAL A 303 -1.76 11.80 -18.27
N LEU A 304 -2.34 12.91 -17.81
CA LEU A 304 -1.76 13.71 -16.71
C LEU A 304 -1.74 12.94 -15.38
N ILE A 305 -2.80 12.18 -15.07
CA ILE A 305 -2.83 11.33 -13.87
C ILE A 305 -1.84 10.16 -14.00
N THR A 306 -1.68 9.57 -15.18
CA THR A 306 -0.66 8.56 -15.47
C THR A 306 0.73 9.11 -15.26
N ILE A 307 1.03 10.33 -15.74
CA ILE A 307 2.32 11.00 -15.51
C ILE A 307 2.50 11.23 -14.00
N ALA A 308 1.47 11.72 -13.30
CA ALA A 308 1.55 11.97 -11.86
C ALA A 308 1.88 10.69 -11.07
N LEU A 309 1.18 9.58 -11.34
CA LEU A 309 1.44 8.30 -10.67
C LEU A 309 2.76 7.66 -11.09
N SER A 310 3.17 7.83 -12.34
CA SER A 310 4.47 7.32 -12.82
C SER A 310 5.63 8.09 -12.16
N LEU A 311 5.51 9.40 -11.99
CA LEU A 311 6.53 10.18 -11.30
C LEU A 311 6.53 9.90 -9.79
N SER A 312 5.35 9.67 -9.19
CA SER A 312 5.25 9.35 -7.76
C SER A 312 5.94 8.01 -7.41
N SER A 313 6.04 7.06 -8.33
CA SER A 313 6.75 5.80 -8.08
C SER A 313 8.26 6.01 -7.79
N PHE A 314 8.85 7.12 -8.23
CA PHE A 314 10.25 7.45 -7.93
C PHE A 314 10.48 7.72 -6.45
N SER A 315 9.47 8.19 -5.71
CA SER A 315 9.59 8.33 -4.25
C SER A 315 9.65 6.97 -3.54
N GLN A 316 9.00 5.94 -4.08
CA GLN A 316 8.97 4.61 -3.46
C GLN A 316 10.35 3.93 -3.53
N ALA A 317 11.09 4.13 -4.62
CA ALA A 317 12.49 3.70 -4.75
C ALA A 317 13.39 4.37 -3.70
N GLY A 318 13.10 5.62 -3.32
CA GLY A 318 13.78 6.32 -2.22
C GLY A 318 13.39 5.82 -0.83
N TYR A 319 12.10 5.47 -0.62
CA TYR A 319 11.50 5.17 0.68
C TYR A 319 11.81 3.76 1.22
N LEU A 320 11.64 2.71 0.41
CA LEU A 320 11.83 1.32 0.86
C LEU A 320 13.27 1.05 1.34
N LEU A 321 14.23 1.79 0.80
CA LEU A 321 15.64 1.75 1.22
C LEU A 321 15.95 2.69 2.41
N ASN A 322 15.11 3.70 2.67
CA ASN A 322 15.30 4.62 3.80
C ASN A 322 14.91 3.99 5.15
N ILE A 323 14.00 3.01 5.19
CA ILE A 323 13.71 2.25 6.42
C ILE A 323 14.94 1.45 6.87
N GLN A 324 15.65 0.86 5.91
CA GLN A 324 16.94 0.20 6.15
C GLN A 324 17.95 1.17 6.79
N ILE A 325 17.84 2.47 6.45
CA ILE A 325 18.78 3.49 6.91
C ILE A 325 18.32 4.25 8.13
N ALA A 326 17.04 4.28 8.51
CA ALA A 326 16.70 4.64 9.89
C ALA A 326 17.40 3.67 10.86
N GLN A 327 17.56 2.41 10.46
CA GLN A 327 18.37 1.43 11.17
C GLN A 327 19.88 1.72 11.01
N ASP A 328 20.39 2.07 9.82
CA ASP A 328 21.82 2.36 9.64
C ASP A 328 22.31 3.72 10.20
N PHE A 329 21.50 4.79 10.16
CA PHE A 329 21.82 6.12 10.73
C PHE A 329 21.77 6.10 12.25
N SER A 330 20.83 5.37 12.84
CA SER A 330 20.86 5.13 14.29
C SER A 330 22.10 4.32 14.68
N THR A 331 22.54 3.41 13.82
CA THR A 331 23.79 2.66 13.98
C THR A 331 25.03 3.55 13.84
N ALA A 332 25.06 4.46 12.87
CA ALA A 332 26.19 5.38 12.63
C ALA A 332 26.34 6.47 13.71
N LEU A 333 25.21 7.03 14.19
CA LEU A 333 25.22 8.02 15.26
C LEU A 333 25.63 7.44 16.62
N GLN A 334 25.37 6.15 16.88
CA GLN A 334 25.83 5.47 18.09
C GLN A 334 27.34 5.14 18.04
N ILE A 335 27.91 4.88 16.87
CA ILE A 335 29.36 4.66 16.71
C ILE A 335 30.16 5.94 16.99
N GLN A 336 29.59 7.11 16.66
CA GLN A 336 30.20 8.41 17.01
C GLN A 336 30.05 8.81 18.49
N GLN A 337 29.32 8.03 19.31
CA GLN A 337 29.20 8.26 20.76
C GLN A 337 30.01 7.26 21.60
N GLU A 338 30.58 6.22 20.98
CA GLU A 338 31.45 5.22 21.62
C GLU A 338 32.95 5.50 21.40
N HIS A 339 33.30 6.63 20.75
CA HIS A 339 34.65 7.17 20.59
C HIS A 339 34.69 8.62 21.09
#